data_AF-A0A0F9LNF8-F1
#
_entry.id   AF-A0A0F9LNF8-F1
#
_cell.length_a   1.000
_cell.length_b   1.000
_cell.length_c   1.000
_cell.angle_alpha   90.00
_cell.angle_beta   90.00
_cell.angle_gamma   90.00
#
_symmetry.space_group_name_H-M   'P 1'
#
loop_
_entity.id
_entity.type
_entity.pdbx_description
1 polymer ?
#
loop_
_entity_poly.entity_id
_entity_poly.type
_entity_poly.pdbx_seq_one_letter_code
_entity_poly.pdbx_strand_id
1 'polypeptide(L)'
;MRPQEFNGGIADVRAVEDAIRATRRYTEGIMTMRTAHPVQGEDFPSRTFIKHYEVYPDTEITWDMPVGAAIDWLCGDVLRVYVLFRYDYRMNKAAIGIKDGPEAIKQLTRAIPGFGGALQVVNNGGPKGDSG
;
A
#
# COMPACT_ATOMS: atom_id res chain seq x y z
N MET A 1 -0.73 -14.54 9.40
CA MET A 1 -0.39 -14.74 7.97
C MET A 1 0.64 -13.69 7.57
N ARG A 2 1.64 -14.05 6.74
CA ARG A 2 2.58 -13.06 6.18
C ARG A 2 1.86 -12.28 5.07
N PRO A 3 2.07 -10.95 4.94
CA PRO A 3 1.54 -10.20 3.81
C PRO A 3 2.02 -10.79 2.49
N GLN A 4 1.18 -10.76 1.46
CA GLN A 4 1.62 -10.99 0.10
C GLN A 4 2.36 -9.74 -0.37
N GLU A 5 3.64 -9.88 -0.70
CA GLU A 5 4.50 -8.76 -1.06
C GLU A 5 4.73 -8.68 -2.57
N PHE A 6 4.61 -7.47 -3.11
CA PHE A 6 4.85 -7.11 -4.50
C PHE A 6 5.98 -6.08 -4.54
N ASN A 7 7.05 -6.37 -5.25
CA ASN A 7 8.23 -5.50 -5.33
C ASN A 7 8.30 -4.84 -6.71
N GLY A 8 8.56 -3.54 -6.75
CA GLY A 8 8.67 -2.78 -8.00
C GLY A 8 9.44 -1.47 -7.83
N GLY A 9 9.41 -0.64 -8.86
CA GLY A 9 9.94 0.72 -8.80
C GLY A 9 9.05 1.66 -7.98
N ILE A 10 9.60 2.78 -7.52
CA ILE A 10 8.84 3.78 -6.75
C ILE A 10 7.65 4.32 -7.55
N ALA A 11 7.81 4.55 -8.85
CA ALA A 11 6.74 5.06 -9.71
C ALA A 11 5.56 4.09 -9.80
N ASP A 12 5.82 2.80 -10.02
CA ASP A 12 4.77 1.78 -10.16
C ASP A 12 4.03 1.59 -8.83
N VAL A 13 4.77 1.56 -7.72
CA VAL A 13 4.17 1.43 -6.39
C VAL A 13 3.34 2.65 -6.03
N ARG A 14 3.79 3.86 -6.40
CA ARG A 14 3.00 5.09 -6.24
C ARG A 14 1.72 5.06 -7.06
N ALA A 15 1.72 4.48 -8.26
CA ALA A 15 0.49 4.37 -9.05
C ALA A 15 -0.58 3.52 -8.34
N VAL A 16 -0.17 2.48 -7.59
CA VAL A 16 -1.10 1.71 -6.74
C VAL A 16 -1.59 2.53 -5.55
N GLU A 17 -0.68 3.26 -4.89
CA GLU A 17 -1.05 4.17 -3.79
C GLU A 17 -2.05 5.23 -4.27
N ASP A 18 -1.80 5.86 -5.42
CA ASP A 18 -2.64 6.89 -6.01
C ASP A 18 -4.04 6.36 -6.37
N ALA A 19 -4.14 5.11 -6.86
CA ALA A 19 -5.44 4.47 -7.10
C ALA A 19 -6.26 4.34 -5.81
N ILE A 20 -5.62 3.96 -4.68
CA ILE A 20 -6.30 3.93 -3.37
C ILE A 20 -6.65 5.35 -2.92
N ARG A 21 -5.73 6.30 -3.05
CA ARG A 21 -5.91 7.69 -2.59
C ARG A 21 -6.96 8.47 -3.39
N ALA A 22 -7.21 8.07 -4.63
CA ALA A 22 -8.28 8.60 -5.47
C ALA A 22 -9.67 8.22 -4.93
N THR A 23 -9.75 7.22 -4.05
CA THR A 23 -10.98 6.85 -3.33
C THR A 23 -11.06 7.60 -2.00
N ARG A 24 -12.27 7.67 -1.42
CA ARG A 24 -12.46 8.08 -0.01
C ARG A 24 -12.55 6.87 0.92
N ARG A 25 -11.99 5.73 0.53
CA ARG A 25 -12.20 4.43 1.17
C ARG A 25 -10.99 3.96 1.97
N TYR A 26 -10.24 4.86 2.57
CA TYR A 26 -9.05 4.50 3.33
C TYR A 26 -8.77 5.43 4.50
N THR A 27 -8.03 4.92 5.48
CA THR A 27 -7.31 5.69 6.48
C THR A 27 -5.82 5.43 6.35
N GLU A 28 -4.99 6.47 6.50
CA GLU A 28 -3.54 6.41 6.35
C GLU A 28 -2.85 6.65 7.70
N GLY A 29 -1.83 5.84 7.99
CA GLY A 29 -0.82 6.09 9.00
C GLY A 29 0.57 6.08 8.38
N ILE A 30 1.44 7.02 8.78
CA ILE A 30 2.80 7.13 8.24
C ILE A 30 3.82 6.86 9.35
N MET A 31 4.77 5.97 9.08
CA MET A 31 5.92 5.69 9.93
C MET A 31 7.21 5.89 9.13
N THR A 32 8.22 6.50 9.75
CA THR A 32 9.56 6.58 9.17
C THR A 32 10.49 5.70 9.98
N MET A 33 11.10 4.70 9.34
CA MET A 33 12.11 3.87 9.98
C MET A 33 13.51 4.36 9.59
N ARG A 34 14.36 4.60 10.59
CA ARG A 34 15.79 4.80 10.37
C ARG A 34 16.42 3.46 10.03
N THR A 35 17.12 3.39 8.91
CA THR A 35 17.90 2.19 8.58
C THR A 35 19.18 2.19 9.40
N ALA A 36 19.51 1.06 10.03
CA ALA A 36 20.62 0.94 10.98
C ALA A 36 22.00 1.22 10.36
N HIS A 37 22.16 0.99 9.05
CA HIS A 37 23.41 1.23 8.33
C HIS A 37 23.19 2.23 7.18
N PRO A 38 23.91 3.36 7.16
CA PRO A 38 24.02 4.16 5.95
C PRO A 38 24.72 3.32 4.88
N VAL A 39 24.31 3.48 3.62
CA VAL A 39 25.10 2.95 2.50
C VAL A 39 26.37 3.79 2.47
N GLN A 40 27.54 3.16 2.61
CA GLN A 40 28.82 3.88 2.56
C GLN A 40 28.95 4.60 1.21
N GLY A 41 29.12 5.93 1.23
CA GLY A 41 29.38 6.74 0.05
C GLY A 41 28.21 7.59 -0.48
N GLU A 42 27.04 7.58 0.17
CA GLU A 42 25.91 8.46 -0.23
C GLU A 42 25.50 9.45 0.87
N ASP A 43 25.35 10.73 0.50
CA ASP A 43 24.83 11.83 1.34
C ASP A 43 23.29 11.83 1.49
N PHE A 44 22.62 10.71 1.17
CA PHE A 44 21.17 10.63 1.21
C PHE A 44 20.65 10.16 2.58
N PRO A 45 19.53 10.71 3.08
CA PRO A 45 18.95 10.27 4.34
C PRO A 45 18.62 8.77 4.26
N SER A 46 19.19 7.98 5.17
CA SER A 46 19.01 6.52 5.33
C SER A 46 17.61 6.14 5.83
N ARG A 47 16.57 6.76 5.30
CA ARG A 47 15.20 6.65 5.78
C ARG A 47 14.36 5.86 4.80
N THR A 48 13.92 4.68 5.24
CA THR A 48 12.83 3.95 4.58
C THR A 48 11.52 4.57 5.06
N PHE A 49 10.68 4.96 4.10
CA PHE A 49 9.35 5.45 4.40
C PHE A 49 8.37 4.28 4.34
N ILE A 50 7.57 4.14 5.39
CA ILE A 50 6.58 3.09 5.49
C ILE A 50 5.22 3.75 5.69
N LYS A 51 4.28 3.48 4.80
CA LYS A 51 2.90 3.93 4.94
C LYS A 51 1.98 2.75 5.16
N HIS A 52 1.02 2.91 6.06
CA HIS A 52 0.02 1.92 6.43
C HIS A 52 -1.32 2.44 5.99
N TYR A 53 -2.04 1.66 5.20
CA TYR A 53 -3.38 1.96 4.75
C TYR A 53 -4.31 0.90 5.32
N GLU A 54 -5.36 1.34 6.00
CA GLU A 54 -6.55 0.52 6.19
C GLU A 54 -7.53 0.92 5.10
N VAL A 55 -7.82 0.01 4.19
CA VAL A 55 -8.67 0.26 3.03
C VAL A 55 -10.01 -0.47 3.24
N TYR A 56 -11.11 0.22 3.02
CA TYR A 56 -12.48 -0.24 3.29
C TYR A 56 -13.21 -0.48 1.96
N PRO A 57 -13.23 -1.72 1.43
CA PRO A 57 -13.73 -1.98 0.06
C PRO A 57 -15.17 -1.49 -0.16
N ASP A 58 -16.00 -1.58 0.87
CA ASP A 58 -17.44 -1.34 0.79
C ASP A 58 -17.89 -0.05 1.50
N THR A 59 -16.97 0.76 2.02
CA THR A 59 -17.33 1.93 2.84
C THR A 59 -16.49 3.15 2.47
N GLU A 60 -17.18 4.25 2.16
CA GLU A 60 -16.56 5.56 1.99
C GLU A 60 -16.51 6.28 3.34
N ILE A 61 -15.31 6.73 3.70
CA ILE A 61 -15.03 7.46 4.92
C ILE A 61 -15.14 8.95 4.61
N THR A 62 -16.26 9.54 5.00
CA THR A 62 -16.59 10.95 4.79
C THR A 62 -17.19 11.57 6.04
N TRP A 63 -17.18 12.90 6.13
CA TRP A 63 -17.77 13.62 7.27
C TRP A 63 -19.30 13.57 7.32
N ASP A 64 -19.95 13.25 6.20
CA ASP A 64 -21.40 13.18 6.02
C ASP A 64 -21.97 11.75 6.13
N MET A 65 -21.17 10.78 6.60
CA MET A 65 -21.62 9.42 6.78
C MET A 65 -22.77 9.32 7.80
N PRO A 66 -23.75 8.40 7.60
CA PRO A 66 -24.78 8.12 8.59
C PRO A 66 -24.15 7.71 9.93
N VAL A 67 -24.72 8.18 11.04
CA VAL A 67 -24.19 7.93 12.39
C VAL A 67 -23.99 6.45 12.69
N GLY A 68 -24.91 5.57 12.24
CA GLY A 68 -24.74 4.12 12.39
C GLY A 68 -23.48 3.59 11.71
N ALA A 69 -23.26 3.96 10.44
CA ALA A 69 -22.07 3.56 9.69
C ALA A 69 -20.77 4.14 10.30
N ALA A 70 -20.83 5.36 10.86
CA ALA A 70 -19.72 5.95 11.57
C ALA A 70 -19.34 5.15 12.84
N ILE A 71 -20.34 4.71 13.60
CA ILE A 71 -20.15 3.88 14.79
C ILE A 71 -19.56 2.52 14.39
N ASP A 72 -20.14 1.85 13.39
CA ASP A 72 -19.63 0.55 12.92
C ASP A 72 -18.16 0.66 12.48
N TRP A 73 -17.80 1.75 11.80
CA TRP A 73 -16.42 2.02 11.41
C TRP A 73 -15.50 2.24 12.64
N LEU A 74 -15.91 3.10 13.58
CA LEU A 74 -15.14 3.38 14.81
C LEU A 74 -14.97 2.15 15.69
N CYS A 75 -15.97 1.27 15.76
CA CYS A 75 -15.94 0.00 16.48
C CYS A 75 -15.09 -1.07 15.77
N GLY A 76 -14.72 -0.85 14.51
CA GLY A 76 -13.94 -1.79 13.70
C GLY A 76 -14.76 -2.95 13.13
N ASP A 77 -16.08 -2.80 13.04
CA ASP A 77 -17.02 -3.80 12.50
C ASP A 77 -17.14 -3.72 10.96
N VAL A 78 -16.51 -2.71 10.35
CA VAL A 78 -16.41 -2.58 8.90
C VAL A 78 -15.24 -3.42 8.37
N LEU A 79 -15.48 -4.14 7.27
CA LEU A 79 -14.45 -4.87 6.54
C LEU A 79 -13.31 -3.93 6.13
N ARG A 80 -12.09 -4.27 6.55
CA ARG A 80 -10.87 -3.52 6.22
C ARG A 80 -9.77 -4.46 5.71
N VAL A 81 -9.05 -4.00 4.71
CA VAL A 81 -7.87 -4.65 4.15
C VAL A 81 -6.64 -3.81 4.47
N TYR A 82 -5.62 -4.45 5.04
CA TYR A 82 -4.38 -3.78 5.37
C TYR A 82 -3.42 -3.78 4.17
N VAL A 83 -3.03 -2.59 3.73
CA VAL A 83 -2.05 -2.38 2.66
C VAL A 83 -0.87 -1.61 3.20
N LEU A 84 0.33 -2.14 2.98
CA LEU A 84 1.60 -1.60 3.45
C LEU A 84 2.42 -1.13 2.27
N PHE A 85 2.81 0.14 2.25
CA PHE A 85 3.77 0.66 1.27
C PHE A 85 5.12 0.86 1.93
N ARG A 86 6.18 0.36 1.30
CA ARG A 86 7.57 0.59 1.72
C ARG A 86 8.32 1.23 0.57
N TYR A 87 8.95 2.37 0.84
CA TYR A 87 9.75 3.11 -0.13
C TYR A 87 11.20 3.22 0.34
N ASP A 88 12.12 2.66 -0.45
CA ASP A 88 13.55 2.89 -0.33
C ASP A 88 14.04 3.76 -1.50
N TYR A 89 14.10 5.07 -1.25
CA TYR A 89 14.47 6.07 -2.23
C TYR A 89 15.93 5.98 -2.70
N ARG A 90 16.82 5.34 -1.94
CA ARG A 90 18.24 5.18 -2.32
C ARG A 90 18.38 4.23 -3.51
N MET A 91 17.64 3.12 -3.46
CA MET A 91 17.74 2.05 -4.44
C MET A 91 16.69 2.17 -5.56
N ASN A 92 15.87 3.23 -5.55
CA ASN A 92 14.64 3.33 -6.35
C ASN A 92 13.77 2.06 -6.24
N LYS A 93 13.72 1.47 -5.04
CA LYS A 93 12.97 0.24 -4.77
C LYS A 93 11.78 0.56 -3.89
N ALA A 94 10.66 -0.05 -4.21
CA ALA A 94 9.46 0.01 -3.40
C ALA A 94 8.78 -1.35 -3.33
N ALA A 95 8.00 -1.54 -2.29
CA ALA A 95 7.21 -2.76 -2.09
C ALA A 95 5.82 -2.44 -1.56
N ILE A 96 4.87 -3.28 -1.94
CA ILE A 96 3.50 -3.27 -1.44
C ILE A 96 3.26 -4.60 -0.74
N GLY A 97 2.83 -4.56 0.52
CA GLY A 97 2.39 -5.72 1.27
C GLY A 97 0.88 -5.68 1.46
N ILE A 98 0.16 -6.70 0.98
CA ILE A 98 -1.29 -6.83 1.18
C ILE A 98 -1.54 -7.97 2.17
N LYS A 99 -2.19 -7.67 3.29
CA LYS A 99 -2.52 -8.68 4.31
C LYS A 99 -3.69 -9.54 3.82
N ASP A 100 -3.79 -10.75 4.37
CA ASP A 100 -4.92 -11.68 4.16
C ASP A 100 -5.03 -12.29 2.74
N GLY A 101 -4.00 -12.07 1.91
CA GLY A 101 -3.72 -12.90 0.73
C GLY A 101 -4.61 -12.62 -0.50
N PRO A 102 -4.81 -13.61 -1.39
CA PRO A 102 -5.45 -13.42 -2.68
C PRO A 102 -6.89 -12.87 -2.62
N GLU A 103 -7.66 -13.22 -1.59
CA GLU A 103 -9.04 -12.75 -1.44
C GLU A 103 -9.09 -11.24 -1.17
N ALA A 104 -8.17 -10.72 -0.35
CA ALA A 104 -8.05 -9.29 -0.11
C ALA A 104 -7.69 -8.53 -1.41
N ILE A 105 -6.79 -9.08 -2.23
CA ILE A 105 -6.43 -8.51 -3.54
C ILE A 105 -7.64 -8.45 -4.47
N LYS A 106 -8.45 -9.53 -4.49
CA LYS A 106 -9.67 -9.60 -5.30
C LYS A 106 -10.69 -8.54 -4.85
N GLN A 107 -10.87 -8.37 -3.54
CA GLN A 107 -11.75 -7.33 -2.98
C GLN A 107 -11.28 -5.93 -3.37
N LEU A 108 -9.99 -5.63 -3.21
CA LEU A 108 -9.42 -4.34 -3.60
C LEU A 108 -9.54 -4.08 -5.11
N THR A 109 -9.29 -5.10 -5.92
CA THR A 109 -9.43 -5.01 -7.39
C THR A 109 -10.86 -4.70 -7.82
N ARG A 110 -11.85 -5.23 -7.09
CA ARG A 110 -13.26 -4.95 -7.35
C ARG A 110 -13.68 -3.56 -6.87
N ALA A 111 -13.21 -3.14 -5.69
CA ALA A 111 -13.64 -1.92 -5.04
C ALA A 111 -12.94 -0.66 -5.56
N ILE A 112 -11.71 -0.77 -6.06
CA ILE A 112 -10.85 0.36 -6.41
C ILE A 112 -10.56 0.35 -7.91
N PRO A 113 -11.11 1.32 -8.66
CA PRO A 113 -10.81 1.47 -10.08
C PRO A 113 -9.30 1.60 -10.34
N GLY A 114 -8.79 0.85 -11.32
CA GLY A 114 -7.38 0.90 -11.71
C GLY A 114 -6.40 0.14 -10.80
N PHE A 115 -6.83 -0.30 -9.61
CA PHE A 115 -5.96 -1.00 -8.65
C PHE A 115 -5.34 -2.27 -9.23
N GLY A 116 -6.17 -3.16 -9.81
CA GLY A 116 -5.69 -4.44 -10.32
C GLY A 116 -4.66 -4.29 -11.45
N GLY A 117 -4.85 -3.31 -12.34
CA GLY A 117 -3.91 -2.99 -13.40
C GLY A 117 -2.59 -2.44 -12.85
N ALA A 118 -2.65 -1.48 -11.93
CA ALA A 118 -1.46 -0.92 -11.30
C ALA A 118 -0.67 -1.98 -10.51
N LEU A 119 -1.36 -2.86 -9.77
CA LEU A 119 -0.72 -3.93 -9.01
C LEU A 119 -0.03 -4.95 -9.93
N GLN A 120 -0.64 -5.26 -11.07
CA GLN A 120 -0.05 -6.15 -12.08
C GLN A 120 1.23 -5.56 -12.68
N VAL A 121 1.29 -4.24 -12.90
CA VAL A 121 2.51 -3.56 -13.36
C VAL A 121 3.61 -3.70 -12.32
N VAL A 122 3.32 -3.47 -11.03
CA VAL A 122 4.31 -3.68 -9.95
C VAL A 122 4.82 -5.13 -9.95
N ASN A 123 3.91 -6.11 -10.07
CA ASN A 123 4.28 -7.53 -10.08
C ASN A 123 5.16 -7.93 -11.28
N ASN A 124 4.96 -7.29 -12.44
CA ASN A 124 5.70 -7.57 -13.67
C ASN A 124 6.95 -6.71 -13.85
N GLY A 125 7.04 -5.58 -13.16
CA GLY A 125 8.11 -4.58 -13.22
C GLY A 125 9.21 -4.75 -12.15
N GLY A 126 9.08 -5.72 -11.25
CA GLY A 126 10.18 -6.14 -10.38
C GLY A 126 11.41 -6.51 -11.21
N PRO A 127 12.64 -6.33 -10.69
CA PRO A 127 13.85 -6.62 -11.45
C PRO A 127 13.76 -8.06 -11.96
N LYS A 128 13.63 -8.22 -13.28
CA LYS A 128 13.93 -9.50 -13.93
C LYS A 128 15.36 -9.81 -13.51
N GLY A 129 15.54 -10.82 -12.68
CA GLY A 129 16.86 -11.33 -12.40
C GLY A 129 17.47 -11.68 -13.75
N ASP A 130 18.50 -10.92 -14.16
CA ASP A 130 19.40 -11.32 -15.23
C ASP A 130 20.00 -12.66 -14.79
N SER A 131 19.38 -13.73 -15.26
CA SER A 131 19.97 -15.06 -15.25
C SER A 131 20.81 -15.12 -16.53
N GLY A 132 22.02 -14.55 -16.44
CA GLY A 132 23.12 -14.87 -17.34
C GLY A 132 23.69 -16.24 -17.05
#